data_AF-A0A7R9SUU6-F1
#
_entry.id   AF-A0A7R9SUU6-F1
#
_cell.length_a   1.000
_cell.length_b   1.000
_cell.length_c   1.000
_cell.angle_alpha   90.00
_cell.angle_beta   90.00
_cell.angle_gamma   90.00
#
_symmetry.space_group_name_H-M   'P 1'
#
loop_
_entity.id
_entity.type
_entity.pdbx_description
1 polymer ?
#
loop_
_entity_poly.entity_id
_entity_poly.type
_entity_poly.pdbx_seq_one_letter_code
_entity_poly.pdbx_strand_id
1 'polypeptide(L)'
;VKGDANKQVYRALDSSKKEWALKSFRFTSEESMRKFFRHVATLDKLCHPNLTTVTAVFQDMVPEDRAGGQGVIQMPWYVGGNLQEWLDRNPPLTREMDQCKQLLLDIAMAIEHLHRNGLVHCDVKPSNVFLTGSMRAVLGDFDGMRETDTTFTGIVFPGTQGYIAPEILQGNVSSTAGDVYSLGVIVRDLFDGMEVGEKAQDVLALVEAATHTKLEKRPSALEFYKHPLFDAPLRPPEHQKCVACWDIRLKSHGVECTSTHSSIHFVCGGCADQFLSSQSEIVYQGDALLLANPIVKLPCPFEGCESSIAIKELVKHVSENVYTNFVNSVQSAMELSIHHKLELQFEDRSKELREKIVQEMLIDSLEAQAHHAELHVIENIFNTCCPRCGQVFCDFDGCFALECSRCHAGICGWCLEDCGSNAHDHVISCKFNAYRHFQMFFAPFDMFEQARNRSRVEKLKVYMNSLESELRSLVGKKLRPHLEQMNFEIDTIVSIIG
;
A
#
# COMPACT_ATOMS: atom_id res chain seq x y z
N VAL A 1 28.75 -19.53 7.86
CA VAL A 1 29.16 -20.65 6.97
C VAL A 1 30.68 -20.57 6.81
N LYS A 2 31.41 -21.69 7.00
CA LYS A 2 32.90 -21.69 6.95
C LYS A 2 33.35 -21.47 5.51
N GLY A 3 33.86 -20.28 5.22
CA GLY A 3 34.67 -19.98 4.04
C GLY A 3 36.15 -20.16 4.37
N ASP A 4 36.98 -20.04 3.32
CA ASP A 4 38.44 -20.03 3.31
C ASP A 4 39.04 -19.27 4.53
N ALA A 5 40.25 -19.62 4.98
CA ALA A 5 40.80 -19.20 6.30
C ALA A 5 40.80 -17.67 6.59
N ASN A 6 40.59 -16.83 5.57
CA ASN A 6 40.53 -15.36 5.63
C ASN A 6 39.14 -14.75 5.39
N LYS A 7 38.08 -15.56 5.21
CA LYS A 7 36.73 -15.09 4.86
C LYS A 7 35.65 -15.81 5.66
N GLN A 8 34.80 -15.06 6.37
CA GLN A 8 33.68 -15.62 7.11
C GLN A 8 32.37 -14.93 6.71
N VAL A 9 31.30 -15.72 6.57
CA VAL A 9 29.95 -15.21 6.32
C VAL A 9 29.06 -15.52 7.51
N TYR A 10 28.46 -14.46 8.08
CA TYR A 10 27.52 -14.52 9.19
C TYR A 10 26.13 -14.13 8.71
N ARG A 11 25.11 -14.79 9.26
CA ARG A 11 23.73 -14.32 9.21
C ARG A 11 23.53 -13.38 10.40
N ALA A 12 23.04 -12.17 10.15
CA ALA A 12 22.80 -11.15 11.16
C ALA A 12 21.35 -10.66 11.10
N LEU A 13 20.87 -10.14 12.23
CA LEU A 13 19.58 -9.47 12.36
C LEU A 13 19.85 -8.02 12.77
N ASP A 14 19.19 -7.06 12.11
CA ASP A 14 19.20 -5.67 12.58
C ASP A 14 18.18 -5.42 13.70
N SER A 15 18.12 -4.19 14.21
CA SER A 15 17.17 -3.78 15.25
C SER A 15 15.71 -3.96 14.85
N SER A 16 15.41 -3.99 13.55
CA SER A 16 14.08 -4.24 12.98
C SER A 16 13.82 -5.72 12.68
N LYS A 17 14.72 -6.64 13.09
CA LYS A 17 14.69 -8.08 12.79
C LYS A 17 14.79 -8.43 11.31
N LYS A 18 15.27 -7.51 10.46
CA LYS A 18 15.56 -7.82 9.06
C LYS A 18 16.88 -8.59 8.99
N GLU A 19 16.91 -9.60 8.10
CA GLU A 19 18.04 -10.51 7.95
C GLU A 19 19.06 -10.00 6.95
N TRP A 20 20.33 -10.14 7.31
CA TRP A 20 21.48 -9.69 6.55
C TRP A 20 22.56 -10.75 6.47
N ALA A 21 23.32 -10.73 5.38
CA ALA A 21 24.57 -11.48 5.24
C ALA A 21 25.75 -10.51 5.49
N LEU A 22 26.60 -10.83 6.47
CA LEU A 22 27.83 -10.10 6.75
C LEU A 22 29.03 -10.93 6.32
N LYS A 23 29.77 -10.46 5.32
CA LYS A 23 30.99 -11.12 4.82
C LYS A 23 32.22 -10.35 5.32
N SER A 24 33.04 -10.98 6.15
CA SER A 24 34.25 -10.37 6.71
C SER A 24 35.51 -10.73 5.91
N PHE A 25 36.39 -9.74 5.76
CA PHE A 25 37.65 -9.82 5.05
C PHE A 25 38.76 -9.30 5.96
N ARG A 26 39.70 -10.17 6.34
CA ARG A 26 40.87 -9.76 7.13
C ARG A 26 41.90 -9.06 6.24
N PHE A 27 42.38 -7.89 6.65
CA PHE A 27 43.45 -7.21 5.94
C PHE A 27 44.82 -7.76 6.38
N THR A 28 45.68 -8.02 5.41
CA THR A 28 47.06 -8.49 5.63
C THR A 28 48.09 -7.38 5.42
N SER A 29 47.69 -6.28 4.78
CA SER A 29 48.50 -5.10 4.51
C SER A 29 47.62 -3.89 4.13
N GLU A 30 48.17 -2.67 4.16
CA GLU A 30 47.48 -1.49 3.61
C GLU A 30 47.09 -1.66 2.13
N GLU A 31 47.91 -2.36 1.35
CA GLU A 31 47.59 -2.63 -0.06
C GLU A 31 46.36 -3.52 -0.19
N SER A 32 46.23 -4.55 0.66
CA SER A 32 45.04 -5.42 0.68
C SER A 32 43.77 -4.63 1.04
N MET A 33 43.86 -3.68 1.98
CA MET A 33 42.77 -2.80 2.37
C MET A 33 42.36 -1.86 1.23
N ARG A 34 43.33 -1.23 0.55
CA ARG A 34 43.05 -0.36 -0.61
C ARG A 34 42.42 -1.15 -1.77
N LYS A 35 42.87 -2.38 -2.01
CA LYS A 35 42.26 -3.28 -3.01
C LYS A 35 40.82 -3.61 -2.65
N PHE A 36 40.54 -3.91 -1.38
CA PHE A 36 39.18 -4.17 -0.89
C PHE A 36 38.24 -2.98 -1.13
N PHE A 37 38.61 -1.76 -0.70
CA PHE A 37 37.73 -0.60 -0.89
C PHE A 37 37.54 -0.21 -2.35
N ARG A 38 38.57 -0.37 -3.20
CA ARG A 38 38.43 -0.18 -4.66
C ARG A 38 37.44 -1.19 -5.26
N HIS A 39 37.50 -2.43 -4.78
CA HIS A 39 36.58 -3.48 -5.20
C HIS A 39 35.13 -3.17 -4.78
N VAL A 40 34.92 -2.80 -3.52
CA VAL A 40 33.62 -2.32 -3.01
C VAL A 40 33.07 -1.17 -3.85
N ALA A 41 33.90 -0.16 -4.15
CA ALA A 41 33.47 0.98 -4.97
C ALA A 41 33.12 0.60 -6.42
N THR A 42 33.61 -0.54 -6.91
CA THR A 42 33.20 -1.09 -8.21
C THR A 42 31.84 -1.79 -8.07
N LEU A 43 31.66 -2.59 -7.01
CA LEU A 43 30.39 -3.27 -6.73
C LEU A 43 29.23 -2.31 -6.47
N ASP A 44 29.47 -1.20 -5.78
CA ASP A 44 28.46 -0.17 -5.50
C ASP A 44 27.87 0.44 -6.78
N LYS A 45 28.65 0.47 -7.87
CA LYS A 45 28.20 0.96 -9.19
C LYS A 45 27.36 -0.07 -9.95
N LEU A 46 27.41 -1.35 -9.55
CA LEU A 46 26.67 -2.42 -10.21
C LEU A 46 25.26 -2.51 -9.63
N CYS A 47 24.30 -1.94 -10.36
CA CYS A 47 22.89 -1.94 -9.98
C CYS A 47 22.08 -2.78 -10.98
N HIS A 48 21.76 -4.03 -10.61
CA HIS A 48 20.96 -4.94 -11.44
C HIS A 48 20.09 -5.86 -10.58
N PRO A 49 18.82 -6.16 -10.98
CA PRO A 49 17.91 -7.04 -10.21
C PRO A 49 18.47 -8.44 -9.94
N ASN A 50 19.30 -8.96 -10.83
CA ASN A 50 19.90 -10.29 -10.73
C ASN A 50 21.36 -10.26 -10.24
N LEU A 51 21.84 -9.15 -9.68
CA LEU A 51 23.14 -9.06 -9.00
C LEU A 51 22.94 -8.79 -7.51
N THR A 52 23.78 -9.41 -6.68
CA THR A 52 23.78 -9.14 -5.23
C THR A 52 24.27 -7.72 -4.98
N THR A 53 23.47 -6.93 -4.29
CA THR A 53 23.85 -5.55 -3.95
C THR A 53 24.69 -5.52 -2.68
N VAL A 54 25.70 -4.65 -2.66
CA VAL A 54 26.32 -4.19 -1.42
C VAL A 54 25.39 -3.16 -0.80
N THR A 55 24.94 -3.38 0.43
CA THR A 55 24.07 -2.44 1.15
C THR A 55 24.87 -1.49 2.04
N ALA A 56 25.90 -2.02 2.69
CA ALA A 56 26.79 -1.23 3.54
C ALA A 56 28.16 -1.89 3.63
N VAL A 57 29.18 -1.08 3.95
CA VAL A 57 30.52 -1.55 4.25
C VAL A 57 30.99 -0.95 5.56
N PHE A 58 31.54 -1.81 6.41
CA PHE A 58 32.09 -1.44 7.71
C PHE A 58 33.59 -1.74 7.73
N GLN A 59 34.31 -0.99 8.55
CA GLN A 59 35.68 -1.27 8.90
C GLN A 59 35.76 -1.40 10.41
N ASP A 60 36.33 -2.51 10.88
CA ASP A 60 36.56 -2.76 12.29
C ASP A 60 38.07 -2.81 12.55
N MET A 61 38.50 -2.09 13.58
CA MET A 61 39.89 -1.95 13.97
C MET A 61 40.17 -2.97 15.07
N VAL A 62 40.74 -4.12 14.70
CA VAL A 62 41.12 -5.15 15.68
C VAL A 62 42.33 -4.65 16.47
N PRO A 63 42.23 -4.44 17.81
CA PRO A 63 43.27 -3.76 18.60
C PRO A 63 44.64 -4.46 18.58
N GLU A 64 44.68 -5.75 18.31
CA GLU A 64 45.88 -6.59 18.37
C GLU A 64 46.60 -6.75 17.00
N ASP A 65 45.97 -6.36 15.88
CA ASP A 65 46.53 -6.53 14.54
C ASP A 65 47.20 -5.24 14.04
N ARG A 66 48.55 -5.24 14.01
CA ARG A 66 49.35 -4.16 13.37
C ARG A 66 49.13 -4.05 11.85
N ALA A 67 48.39 -4.99 11.24
CA ALA A 67 48.21 -5.14 9.79
C ALA A 67 46.92 -4.50 9.21
N GLY A 68 46.10 -3.83 10.04
CA GLY A 68 45.09 -2.87 9.53
C GLY A 68 43.61 -3.20 9.71
N GLY A 69 43.24 -4.17 10.56
CA GLY A 69 41.84 -4.46 10.90
C GLY A 69 41.11 -5.38 9.90
N GLN A 70 39.78 -5.32 9.89
CA GLN A 70 38.92 -6.11 9.01
C GLN A 70 37.88 -5.25 8.30
N GLY A 71 37.58 -5.60 7.04
CA GLY A 71 36.46 -5.03 6.28
C GLY A 71 35.26 -5.97 6.36
N VAL A 72 34.05 -5.43 6.49
CA VAL A 72 32.81 -6.22 6.50
C VAL A 72 31.87 -5.66 5.44
N ILE A 73 31.41 -6.51 4.54
CA ILE A 73 30.38 -6.18 3.54
C ILE A 73 29.04 -6.72 4.03
N GLN A 74 28.05 -5.84 4.12
CA GLN A 74 26.66 -6.20 4.36
C GLN A 74 25.89 -6.30 3.06
N MET A 75 25.18 -7.43 2.90
CA MET A 75 24.36 -7.74 1.73
C MET A 75 23.01 -8.31 2.21
N PRO A 76 21.97 -8.29 1.35
CA PRO A 76 20.70 -8.96 1.65
C PRO A 76 20.90 -10.44 1.98
N TRP A 77 20.15 -10.94 2.98
CA TRP A 77 20.05 -12.38 3.19
C TRP A 77 18.99 -12.98 2.25
N TYR A 78 19.42 -13.90 1.38
CA TYR A 78 18.54 -14.57 0.43
C TYR A 78 17.96 -15.85 1.04
N VAL A 79 16.69 -15.77 1.43
CA VAL A 79 15.99 -16.85 2.16
C VAL A 79 15.82 -18.15 1.37
N GLY A 80 15.88 -18.09 0.03
CA GLY A 80 15.82 -19.28 -0.83
C GLY A 80 17.12 -20.08 -0.86
N GLY A 81 18.18 -19.62 -0.18
CA GLY A 81 19.49 -20.24 -0.19
C GLY A 81 20.23 -19.96 -1.50
N ASN A 82 21.07 -20.90 -1.93
CA ASN A 82 21.76 -20.84 -3.22
C ASN A 82 21.26 -21.95 -4.17
N LEU A 83 21.59 -21.82 -5.45
CA LEU A 83 21.15 -22.74 -6.50
C LEU A 83 21.69 -24.15 -6.29
N GLN A 84 22.88 -24.32 -5.69
CA GLN A 84 23.38 -25.66 -5.36
C GLN A 84 22.46 -26.36 -4.36
N GLU A 85 22.12 -25.69 -3.26
CA GLU A 85 21.18 -26.22 -2.27
C GLU A 85 19.81 -26.50 -2.88
N TRP A 86 19.37 -25.68 -3.83
CA TRP A 86 18.12 -25.92 -4.56
C TRP A 86 18.21 -27.15 -5.47
N LEU A 87 19.30 -27.34 -6.20
CA LEU A 87 19.55 -28.52 -7.03
C LEU A 87 19.58 -29.80 -6.20
N ASP A 88 20.18 -29.74 -5.00
CA ASP A 88 20.26 -30.87 -4.06
C ASP A 88 18.89 -31.24 -3.48
N ARG A 89 18.02 -30.25 -3.23
CA ARG A 89 16.66 -30.45 -2.71
C ARG A 89 15.64 -30.84 -3.77
N ASN A 90 15.89 -30.50 -5.04
CA ASN A 90 14.97 -30.74 -6.15
C ASN A 90 15.63 -31.70 -7.15
N PRO A 91 15.45 -33.03 -6.99
CA PRO A 91 15.97 -34.00 -7.95
C PRO A 91 15.35 -33.79 -9.34
N PRO A 92 15.98 -34.28 -10.43
CA PRO A 92 15.57 -33.95 -11.79
C PRO A 92 14.09 -34.17 -12.13
N LEU A 93 13.47 -35.23 -11.57
CA LEU A 93 12.07 -35.57 -11.78
C LEU A 93 11.08 -34.58 -11.13
N THR A 94 11.53 -33.72 -10.21
CA THR A 94 10.68 -32.72 -9.53
C THR A 94 10.93 -31.30 -10.04
N ARG A 95 11.85 -31.11 -10.99
CA ARG A 95 12.16 -29.79 -11.54
C ARG A 95 11.15 -29.42 -12.60
N GLU A 96 10.69 -28.18 -12.58
CA GLU A 96 9.81 -27.62 -13.60
C GLU A 96 10.61 -26.86 -14.66
N MET A 97 10.29 -27.11 -15.93
CA MET A 97 11.06 -26.58 -17.07
C MET A 97 11.10 -25.05 -17.06
N ASP A 98 9.95 -24.42 -16.85
CA ASP A 98 9.83 -22.96 -16.87
C ASP A 98 10.58 -22.31 -15.70
N GLN A 99 10.60 -22.95 -14.53
CA GLN A 99 11.38 -22.48 -13.38
C GLN A 99 12.89 -22.56 -13.69
N CYS A 100 13.37 -23.67 -14.27
CA CYS A 100 14.77 -23.80 -14.68
C CYS A 100 15.17 -22.76 -15.75
N LYS A 101 14.30 -22.53 -16.75
CA LYS A 101 14.49 -21.49 -17.77
C LYS A 101 14.55 -20.09 -17.15
N GLN A 102 13.66 -19.77 -16.21
CA GLN A 102 13.65 -18.48 -15.54
C GLN A 102 14.93 -18.24 -14.71
N LEU A 103 15.39 -19.25 -13.97
CA LEU A 103 16.65 -19.18 -13.22
C LEU A 103 17.84 -18.94 -14.15
N LEU A 104 17.89 -19.62 -15.30
CA LEU A 104 18.93 -19.41 -16.30
C LEU A 104 18.90 -18.01 -16.92
N LEU A 105 17.70 -17.51 -17.22
CA LEU A 105 17.52 -16.18 -17.78
C LEU A 105 18.02 -15.10 -16.81
N ASP A 106 17.66 -15.22 -15.53
CA ASP A 106 18.11 -14.34 -14.46
C ASP A 106 19.66 -14.31 -14.36
N ILE A 107 20.31 -15.48 -14.41
CA ILE A 107 21.78 -15.58 -14.35
C ILE A 107 22.41 -14.98 -15.62
N ALA A 108 21.86 -15.26 -16.80
CA ALA A 108 22.36 -14.73 -18.06
C ALA A 108 22.29 -13.20 -18.11
N MET A 109 21.19 -12.60 -17.61
CA MET A 109 21.04 -11.15 -17.51
C MET A 109 22.06 -10.52 -16.55
N ALA A 110 22.35 -11.19 -15.43
CA ALA A 110 23.36 -10.73 -14.48
C ALA A 110 24.76 -10.69 -15.13
N ILE A 111 25.12 -11.74 -15.87
CA ILE A 111 26.41 -11.86 -16.56
C ILE A 111 26.51 -10.83 -17.70
N GLU A 112 25.45 -10.65 -18.49
CA GLU A 112 25.42 -9.66 -19.56
C GLU A 112 25.64 -8.23 -19.02
N HIS A 113 25.04 -7.91 -17.89
CA HIS A 113 25.23 -6.62 -17.22
C HIS A 113 26.69 -6.42 -16.80
N LEU A 114 27.35 -7.44 -16.25
CA LEU A 114 28.79 -7.36 -15.91
C LEU A 114 29.64 -7.13 -17.15
N HIS A 115 29.42 -7.94 -18.20
CA HIS A 115 30.19 -7.89 -19.45
C HIS A 115 30.09 -6.52 -20.12
N ARG A 116 28.90 -5.90 -20.12
CA ARG A 116 28.71 -4.53 -20.64
C ARG A 116 29.45 -3.46 -19.86
N ASN A 117 29.76 -3.70 -18.59
CA ASN A 117 30.57 -2.80 -17.77
C ASN A 117 32.07 -3.15 -17.84
N GLY A 118 32.49 -4.02 -18.76
CA GLY A 118 33.88 -4.45 -18.93
C GLY A 118 34.37 -5.40 -17.83
N LEU A 119 33.46 -5.98 -17.05
CA LEU A 119 33.76 -6.85 -15.92
C LEU A 119 33.39 -8.31 -16.23
N VAL A 120 34.15 -9.23 -15.66
CA VAL A 120 33.95 -10.68 -15.75
C VAL A 120 33.95 -11.29 -14.35
N HIS A 121 33.02 -12.20 -14.08
CA HIS A 121 32.80 -12.73 -12.73
C HIS A 121 33.88 -13.73 -12.31
N CYS A 122 34.33 -14.59 -13.24
CA CYS A 122 35.39 -15.60 -13.06
C CYS A 122 35.10 -16.74 -12.07
N ASP A 123 33.91 -16.82 -11.48
CA ASP A 123 33.51 -17.90 -10.55
C ASP A 123 31.99 -18.12 -10.57
N VAL A 124 31.42 -18.13 -11.77
CA VAL A 124 29.99 -18.43 -11.97
C VAL A 124 29.76 -19.91 -11.66
N LYS A 125 28.93 -20.18 -10.65
CA LYS A 125 28.57 -21.54 -10.21
C LYS A 125 27.30 -21.52 -9.36
N PRO A 126 26.59 -22.65 -9.18
CA PRO A 126 25.34 -22.70 -8.43
C PRO A 126 25.43 -22.19 -6.98
N SER A 127 26.53 -22.42 -6.27
CA SER A 127 26.69 -21.93 -4.90
C SER A 127 26.90 -20.41 -4.79
N ASN A 128 27.21 -19.74 -5.90
CA ASN A 128 27.30 -18.27 -6.01
C ASN A 128 26.03 -17.65 -6.61
N VAL A 129 25.00 -18.45 -6.92
CA VAL A 129 23.69 -17.96 -7.39
C VAL A 129 22.71 -18.08 -6.23
N PHE A 130 22.31 -16.95 -5.66
CA PHE A 130 21.35 -16.90 -4.55
C PHE A 130 19.90 -16.85 -5.04
N LEU A 131 18.98 -17.37 -4.24
CA LEU A 131 17.57 -17.43 -4.57
C LEU A 131 16.74 -16.55 -3.63
N THR A 132 15.96 -15.65 -4.24
CA THR A 132 14.99 -14.82 -3.50
C THR A 132 13.81 -15.66 -3.00
N GLY A 133 13.03 -15.12 -2.05
CA GLY A 133 11.81 -15.79 -1.59
C GLY A 133 10.74 -16.00 -2.68
N SER A 134 10.87 -15.31 -3.82
CA SER A 134 10.01 -15.48 -5.00
C SER A 134 10.69 -16.30 -6.10
N MET A 135 11.70 -17.12 -5.77
CA MET A 135 12.39 -18.02 -6.71
C MET A 135 13.06 -17.36 -7.91
N ARG A 136 13.49 -16.09 -7.76
CA ARG A 136 14.40 -15.42 -8.72
C ARG A 136 15.87 -15.66 -8.37
N ALA A 137 16.71 -15.82 -9.39
CA ALA A 137 18.14 -15.96 -9.22
C ALA A 137 18.86 -14.61 -9.15
N VAL A 138 19.83 -14.54 -8.24
CA VAL A 138 20.68 -13.37 -8.02
C VAL A 138 22.12 -13.86 -7.94
N LEU A 139 22.93 -13.50 -8.92
CA LEU A 139 24.35 -13.81 -8.95
C LEU A 139 25.09 -12.98 -7.90
N GLY A 140 26.00 -13.60 -7.15
CA GLY A 140 26.80 -12.95 -6.12
C GLY A 140 28.14 -13.61 -5.91
N ASP A 141 28.83 -13.20 -4.85
CA ASP A 141 30.24 -13.51 -4.58
C ASP A 141 31.20 -13.05 -5.70
N PHE A 142 31.47 -11.74 -5.68
CA PHE A 142 32.33 -11.08 -6.66
C PHE A 142 33.82 -11.10 -6.31
N ASP A 143 34.27 -11.93 -5.35
CA ASP A 143 35.68 -11.94 -4.92
C ASP A 143 36.65 -12.26 -6.08
N GLY A 144 36.18 -13.08 -7.03
CA GLY A 144 36.90 -13.46 -8.25
C GLY A 144 36.80 -12.43 -9.38
N MET A 145 35.92 -11.43 -9.28
CA MET A 145 35.60 -10.51 -10.36
C MET A 145 36.83 -9.69 -10.79
N ARG A 146 37.00 -9.54 -12.11
CA ARG A 146 38.09 -8.79 -12.73
C ARG A 146 37.58 -7.95 -13.89
N GLU A 147 38.41 -7.02 -14.35
CA GLU A 147 38.26 -6.45 -15.69
C GLU A 147 38.51 -7.53 -16.74
N THR A 148 37.91 -7.36 -17.92
CA THR A 148 38.11 -8.26 -19.06
C THR A 148 39.57 -8.22 -19.51
N ASP A 149 40.10 -9.34 -20.03
CA ASP A 149 41.48 -9.47 -20.52
C ASP A 149 42.58 -9.25 -19.46
N THR A 150 42.24 -9.45 -18.18
CA THR A 150 43.20 -9.37 -17.08
C THR A 150 43.89 -10.71 -16.88
N THR A 151 45.22 -10.73 -16.93
CA THR A 151 46.03 -11.92 -16.59
C THR A 151 45.99 -12.18 -15.09
N PHE A 152 45.71 -13.42 -14.70
CA PHE A 152 45.76 -13.86 -13.32
C PHE A 152 47.22 -13.97 -12.85
N THR A 153 47.53 -13.32 -11.73
CA THR A 153 48.86 -13.36 -11.11
C THR A 153 48.92 -14.52 -10.10
N GLY A 154 49.76 -15.53 -10.36
CA GLY A 154 50.03 -16.65 -9.45
C GLY A 154 49.59 -18.03 -9.96
N ILE A 155 49.76 -19.06 -9.12
CA ILE A 155 49.43 -20.48 -9.43
C ILE A 155 47.96 -20.82 -9.08
N VAL A 156 47.27 -19.94 -8.35
CA VAL A 156 45.88 -20.16 -7.91
C VAL A 156 44.92 -19.65 -8.97
N PHE A 157 44.28 -20.58 -9.67
CA PHE A 157 43.22 -20.29 -10.63
C PHE A 157 41.98 -19.79 -9.88
N PRO A 158 41.43 -18.60 -10.20
CA PRO A 158 40.12 -18.22 -9.71
C PRO A 158 39.05 -19.09 -10.38
N GLY A 159 38.13 -19.59 -9.58
CA GLY A 159 37.01 -20.42 -10.04
C GLY A 159 36.93 -21.76 -9.32
N THR A 160 35.83 -22.48 -9.58
CA THR A 160 35.56 -23.78 -8.97
C THR A 160 35.71 -24.90 -9.99
N GLN A 161 36.45 -25.96 -9.63
CA GLN A 161 36.67 -27.11 -10.50
C GLN A 161 35.34 -27.66 -11.02
N GLY A 162 35.28 -27.95 -12.33
CA GLY A 162 34.06 -28.35 -13.03
C GLY A 162 33.32 -27.21 -13.74
N TYR A 163 33.51 -25.95 -13.30
CA TYR A 163 32.92 -24.76 -13.91
C TYR A 163 33.95 -23.90 -14.66
N ILE A 164 35.24 -24.03 -14.33
CA ILE A 164 36.32 -23.28 -14.97
C ILE A 164 36.43 -23.67 -16.46
N ALA A 165 36.43 -22.66 -17.31
CA ALA A 165 36.63 -22.82 -18.74
C ALA A 165 38.05 -23.34 -19.07
N PRO A 166 38.21 -24.25 -20.06
CA PRO A 166 39.47 -24.92 -20.33
C PRO A 166 40.62 -23.97 -20.67
N GLU A 167 40.32 -22.85 -21.34
CA GLU A 167 41.31 -21.83 -21.68
C GLU A 167 41.82 -21.04 -20.46
N ILE A 168 41.00 -20.90 -19.41
CA ILE A 168 41.43 -20.21 -18.17
C ILE A 168 42.50 -21.06 -17.47
N LEU A 169 42.34 -22.39 -17.49
CA LEU A 169 43.33 -23.32 -16.95
C LEU A 169 44.66 -23.32 -17.74
N GLN A 170 44.64 -22.88 -19.01
CA GLN A 170 45.81 -22.90 -19.91
C GLN A 170 46.51 -21.55 -20.01
N GLY A 171 45.75 -20.46 -20.15
CA GLY A 171 46.25 -19.13 -20.48
C GLY A 171 46.22 -18.14 -19.33
N ASN A 172 45.49 -18.44 -18.25
CA ASN A 172 45.37 -17.57 -17.08
C ASN A 172 44.88 -16.13 -17.41
N VAL A 173 43.97 -15.96 -18.37
CA VAL A 173 43.38 -14.65 -18.71
C VAL A 173 41.87 -14.68 -18.47
N SER A 174 41.36 -13.64 -17.82
CA SER A 174 39.93 -13.46 -17.59
C SER A 174 39.21 -13.13 -18.91
N SER A 175 38.07 -13.77 -19.18
CA SER A 175 37.31 -13.54 -20.42
C SER A 175 35.81 -13.69 -20.21
N THR A 176 35.04 -12.93 -21.00
CA THR A 176 33.57 -13.03 -21.02
C THR A 176 33.12 -14.42 -21.47
N ALA A 177 33.84 -15.02 -22.42
CA ALA A 177 33.64 -16.39 -22.88
C ALA A 177 33.81 -17.44 -21.76
N GLY A 178 34.64 -17.15 -20.75
CA GLY A 178 34.83 -18.00 -19.58
C GLY A 178 33.60 -18.03 -18.65
N ASP A 179 32.95 -16.88 -18.45
CA ASP A 179 31.68 -16.82 -17.71
C ASP A 179 30.56 -17.55 -18.47
N VAL A 180 30.52 -17.43 -19.80
CA VAL A 180 29.53 -18.15 -20.63
C VAL A 180 29.74 -19.66 -20.58
N TYR A 181 30.99 -20.13 -20.56
CA TYR A 181 31.28 -21.56 -20.37
C TYR A 181 30.73 -22.06 -19.03
N SER A 182 31.01 -21.32 -17.95
CA SER A 182 30.48 -21.62 -16.62
C SER A 182 28.95 -21.66 -16.60
N LEU A 183 28.30 -20.72 -17.30
CA LEU A 183 26.85 -20.71 -17.48
C LEU A 183 26.35 -21.94 -18.26
N GLY A 184 27.04 -22.35 -19.32
CA GLY A 184 26.73 -23.57 -20.07
C GLY A 184 26.83 -24.83 -19.21
N VAL A 185 27.77 -24.87 -18.26
CA VAL A 185 27.85 -25.92 -17.24
C VAL A 185 26.62 -25.88 -16.32
N ILE A 186 26.17 -24.71 -15.87
CA ILE A 186 24.93 -24.58 -15.08
C ILE A 186 23.70 -25.06 -15.86
N VAL A 187 23.61 -24.78 -17.17
CA VAL A 187 22.52 -25.32 -18.02
C VAL A 187 22.50 -26.83 -17.95
N ARG A 188 23.66 -27.46 -18.14
CA ARG A 188 23.78 -28.92 -18.04
C ARG A 188 23.29 -29.41 -16.68
N ASP A 189 23.77 -28.82 -15.58
CA ASP A 189 23.45 -29.30 -14.24
C ASP A 189 21.97 -29.07 -13.85
N LEU A 190 21.33 -28.04 -14.40
CA LEU A 190 19.89 -27.78 -14.21
C LEU A 190 19.00 -28.81 -14.92
N PHE A 191 19.36 -29.19 -16.13
CA PHE A 191 18.55 -30.07 -16.98
C PHE A 191 19.01 -31.54 -16.98
N ASP A 192 20.12 -31.86 -16.33
CA ASP A 192 20.62 -33.24 -16.26
C ASP A 192 19.59 -34.17 -15.61
N GLY A 193 19.28 -35.28 -16.28
CA GLY A 193 18.28 -36.25 -15.87
C GLY A 193 16.82 -35.76 -15.90
N MET A 194 16.53 -34.56 -16.41
CA MET A 194 15.19 -34.00 -16.48
C MET A 194 14.44 -34.48 -17.74
N GLU A 195 13.12 -34.68 -17.63
CA GLU A 195 12.27 -34.92 -18.80
C GLU A 195 12.00 -33.60 -19.54
N VAL A 196 12.83 -33.32 -20.55
CA VAL A 196 12.84 -32.04 -21.28
C VAL A 196 11.99 -32.03 -22.56
N GLY A 197 11.36 -33.16 -22.90
CA GLY A 197 10.43 -33.29 -24.02
C GLY A 197 10.97 -32.75 -25.36
N GLU A 198 10.16 -31.97 -26.07
CA GLU A 198 10.50 -31.38 -27.37
C GLU A 198 11.69 -30.38 -27.30
N LYS A 199 12.02 -29.88 -26.11
CA LYS A 199 13.13 -28.93 -25.88
C LYS A 199 14.48 -29.57 -25.63
N ALA A 200 14.57 -30.91 -25.65
CA ALA A 200 15.83 -31.63 -25.46
C ALA A 200 16.95 -31.12 -26.38
N GLN A 201 16.62 -30.95 -27.67
CA GLN A 201 17.60 -30.52 -28.66
C GLN A 201 18.07 -29.08 -28.43
N ASP A 202 17.17 -28.18 -28.00
CA ASP A 202 17.50 -26.78 -27.69
C ASP A 202 18.43 -26.69 -26.47
N VAL A 203 18.18 -27.49 -25.43
CA VAL A 203 19.03 -27.54 -24.23
C VAL A 203 20.42 -28.05 -24.60
N LEU A 204 20.51 -29.17 -25.33
CA LEU A 204 21.78 -29.74 -25.76
C LEU A 204 22.57 -28.77 -26.65
N ALA A 205 21.91 -28.15 -27.64
CA ALA A 205 22.54 -27.17 -28.52
C ALA A 205 23.09 -25.96 -27.74
N LEU A 206 22.36 -25.48 -26.73
CA LEU A 206 22.82 -24.36 -25.89
C LEU A 206 24.04 -24.76 -25.04
N VAL A 207 24.03 -25.96 -24.45
CA VAL A 207 25.19 -26.49 -23.69
C VAL A 207 26.40 -26.63 -24.61
N GLU A 208 26.24 -27.24 -25.79
CA GLU A 208 27.33 -27.42 -26.76
C GLU A 208 27.91 -26.07 -27.23
N ALA A 209 27.05 -25.10 -27.53
CA ALA A 209 27.47 -23.77 -27.95
C ALA A 209 28.21 -23.03 -26.83
N ALA A 210 27.65 -23.01 -25.62
CA ALA A 210 28.22 -22.30 -24.47
C ALA A 210 29.52 -22.96 -23.96
N THR A 211 29.65 -24.29 -24.05
CA THR A 211 30.82 -25.04 -23.58
C THR A 211 31.83 -25.37 -24.68
N HIS A 212 31.69 -24.75 -25.86
CA HIS A 212 32.56 -25.01 -27.01
C HIS A 212 34.06 -24.75 -26.67
N THR A 213 34.97 -25.59 -27.16
CA THR A 213 36.42 -25.50 -26.85
C THR A 213 37.09 -24.24 -27.40
N LYS A 214 36.65 -23.79 -28.58
CA LYS A 214 37.04 -22.50 -29.18
C LYS A 214 36.20 -21.35 -28.60
N LEU A 215 36.86 -20.31 -28.10
CA LEU A 215 36.23 -19.16 -27.44
C LEU A 215 35.32 -18.39 -28.39
N GLU A 216 35.78 -18.16 -29.62
CA GLU A 216 35.09 -17.37 -30.64
C GLU A 216 33.80 -18.00 -31.15
N LYS A 217 33.56 -19.28 -30.81
CA LYS A 217 32.33 -19.99 -31.14
C LYS A 217 31.31 -19.98 -30.00
N ARG A 218 31.69 -19.56 -28.80
CA ARG A 218 30.75 -19.42 -27.70
C ARG A 218 29.89 -18.18 -27.94
N PRO A 219 28.58 -18.24 -27.65
CA PRO A 219 27.76 -17.05 -27.69
C PRO A 219 28.24 -16.04 -26.65
N SER A 220 28.00 -14.75 -26.89
CA SER A 220 27.99 -13.76 -25.82
C SER A 220 26.86 -14.05 -24.82
N ALA A 221 26.95 -13.51 -23.60
CA ALA A 221 25.81 -13.57 -22.66
C ALA A 221 24.53 -12.96 -23.27
N LEU A 222 24.68 -11.98 -24.16
CA LEU A 222 23.58 -11.37 -24.91
C LEU A 222 22.92 -12.35 -25.91
N GLU A 223 23.72 -13.11 -26.64
CA GLU A 223 23.22 -14.13 -27.57
C GLU A 223 22.65 -15.34 -26.84
N PHE A 224 23.26 -15.70 -25.70
CA PHE A 224 22.77 -16.77 -24.84
C PHE A 224 21.33 -16.52 -24.40
N TYR A 225 20.99 -15.31 -23.89
CA TYR A 225 19.61 -15.04 -23.47
C TYR A 225 18.62 -15.01 -24.64
N LYS A 226 19.07 -14.78 -25.87
CA LYS A 226 18.22 -14.76 -27.07
C LYS A 226 17.98 -16.16 -27.64
N HIS A 227 18.52 -17.21 -27.02
CA HIS A 227 18.42 -18.57 -27.53
C HIS A 227 16.95 -19.04 -27.62
N PRO A 228 16.55 -19.80 -28.66
CA PRO A 228 15.18 -20.31 -28.84
C PRO A 228 14.61 -21.12 -27.66
N LEU A 229 15.47 -21.65 -26.79
CA LEU A 229 15.06 -22.32 -25.56
C LEU A 229 14.10 -21.48 -24.70
N PHE A 230 14.21 -20.15 -24.77
CA PHE A 230 13.42 -19.23 -23.96
C PHE A 230 12.06 -18.82 -24.56
N ASP A 231 11.65 -19.36 -25.73
CA ASP A 231 10.34 -19.19 -26.44
C ASP A 231 9.62 -17.85 -26.26
N ALA A 232 9.84 -16.91 -27.20
CA ALA A 232 9.56 -15.48 -27.05
C ALA A 232 10.33 -14.90 -25.85
N PRO A 233 10.78 -13.64 -25.86
CA PRO A 233 11.23 -13.07 -24.61
C PRO A 233 10.03 -13.12 -23.67
N LEU A 234 10.04 -14.03 -22.69
CA LEU A 234 9.50 -13.73 -21.36
C LEU A 234 10.03 -12.33 -21.11
N ARG A 235 9.20 -11.29 -21.35
CA ARG A 235 9.65 -9.92 -21.15
C ARG A 235 10.22 -9.96 -19.74
N PRO A 236 11.53 -9.72 -19.55
CA PRO A 236 12.04 -9.68 -18.20
C PRO A 236 11.16 -8.65 -17.52
N PRO A 237 10.42 -9.03 -16.48
CA PRO A 237 9.43 -8.13 -15.95
C PRO A 237 10.19 -6.86 -15.56
N GLU A 238 9.75 -5.71 -16.06
CA GLU A 238 10.52 -4.48 -15.90
C GLU A 238 10.77 -4.27 -14.41
N HIS A 239 12.01 -4.04 -14.02
CA HIS A 239 12.40 -3.86 -12.63
C HIS A 239 12.82 -2.41 -12.42
N GLN A 240 12.46 -1.84 -11.27
CA GLN A 240 12.78 -0.46 -10.94
C GLN A 240 13.12 -0.36 -9.46
N LYS A 241 14.09 0.50 -9.15
CA LYS A 241 14.52 0.76 -7.78
C LYS A 241 13.46 1.61 -7.07
N CYS A 242 12.91 1.08 -5.99
CA CYS A 242 11.98 1.81 -5.14
C CYS A 242 12.73 2.98 -4.48
N VAL A 243 12.20 4.20 -4.59
CA VAL A 243 12.83 5.38 -3.97
C VAL A 243 12.71 5.39 -2.45
N ALA A 244 11.75 4.64 -1.89
CA ALA A 244 11.50 4.60 -0.45
C ALA A 244 12.36 3.54 0.26
N CYS A 245 12.35 2.29 -0.19
CA CYS A 245 13.15 1.21 0.42
C CYS A 245 14.46 0.90 -0.30
N TRP A 246 14.74 1.54 -1.43
CA TRP A 246 15.96 1.35 -2.22
C TRP A 246 16.11 -0.07 -2.81
N ASP A 247 15.13 -0.95 -2.63
CA ASP A 247 15.08 -2.28 -3.23
C ASP A 247 14.67 -2.22 -4.69
N ILE A 248 15.22 -3.13 -5.51
CA ILE A 248 14.78 -3.35 -6.89
C ILE A 248 13.55 -4.26 -6.88
N ARG A 249 12.41 -3.74 -7.35
CA ARG A 249 11.12 -4.45 -7.37
C ARG A 249 10.57 -4.51 -8.78
N LEU A 250 9.61 -5.42 -9.00
CA LEU A 250 8.87 -5.49 -10.25
C LEU A 250 8.10 -4.19 -10.44
N LYS A 251 8.28 -3.52 -11.57
CA LYS A 251 7.58 -2.30 -11.94
C LYS A 251 6.06 -2.51 -11.94
N SER A 252 5.61 -3.71 -12.28
CA SER A 252 4.20 -4.12 -12.19
C SER A 252 3.66 -4.26 -10.77
N HIS A 253 4.51 -4.18 -9.74
CA HIS A 253 4.14 -4.31 -8.32
C HIS A 253 4.41 -3.01 -7.56
N GLY A 254 4.25 -1.87 -8.23
CA GLY A 254 4.44 -0.56 -7.64
C GLY A 254 3.86 0.53 -8.51
N VAL A 255 4.06 1.76 -8.07
CA VAL A 255 3.48 2.96 -8.68
C VAL A 255 4.55 3.97 -9.00
N GLU A 256 4.33 4.71 -10.07
CA GLU A 256 5.19 5.81 -10.49
C GLU A 256 4.53 7.16 -10.14
N CYS A 257 5.34 8.16 -9.78
CA CYS A 257 4.84 9.51 -9.55
C CYS A 257 4.48 10.21 -10.88
N THR A 258 3.64 11.23 -10.81
CA THR A 258 3.15 12.01 -11.98
C THR A 258 4.16 13.02 -12.53
N SER A 259 5.43 12.91 -12.15
CA SER A 259 6.46 13.86 -12.55
C SER A 259 6.69 13.89 -14.06
N THR A 260 6.98 15.08 -14.59
CA THR A 260 7.37 15.31 -15.99
C THR A 260 8.88 15.53 -16.14
N HIS A 261 9.67 15.33 -15.09
CA HIS A 261 11.14 15.41 -15.14
C HIS A 261 11.75 14.21 -15.87
N SER A 262 13.06 14.29 -16.15
CA SER A 262 13.83 13.25 -16.86
C SER A 262 13.88 11.89 -16.17
N SER A 263 13.56 11.81 -14.87
CA SER A 263 13.50 10.58 -14.08
C SER A 263 12.18 10.46 -13.31
N ILE A 264 11.36 9.48 -13.69
CA ILE A 264 10.11 9.14 -13.00
C ILE A 264 10.43 8.30 -11.76
N HIS A 265 9.94 8.71 -10.59
CA HIS A 265 10.19 8.02 -9.32
C HIS A 265 9.20 6.87 -9.11
N PHE A 266 9.72 5.70 -8.76
CA PHE A 266 8.96 4.48 -8.54
C PHE A 266 8.91 4.10 -7.05
N VAL A 267 7.74 3.68 -6.58
CA VAL A 267 7.49 3.23 -5.21
C VAL A 267 6.86 1.83 -5.26
N CYS A 268 7.45 0.85 -4.59
CA CYS A 268 6.89 -0.50 -4.56
C CYS A 268 5.63 -0.60 -3.69
N GLY A 269 4.77 -1.59 -3.96
CA GLY A 269 3.50 -1.80 -3.26
C GLY A 269 3.64 -1.89 -1.73
N GLY A 270 4.68 -2.57 -1.23
CA GLY A 270 4.93 -2.64 0.22
C GLY A 270 5.25 -1.28 0.86
N CYS A 271 6.04 -0.44 0.18
CA CYS A 271 6.31 0.92 0.65
C CYS A 271 5.09 1.83 0.47
N ALA A 272 4.30 1.62 -0.58
CA ALA A 272 3.03 2.31 -0.77
C ALA A 272 2.04 1.98 0.35
N ASP A 273 1.95 0.72 0.79
CA ASP A 273 1.13 0.28 1.93
C ASP A 273 1.53 1.00 3.22
N GLN A 274 2.82 0.98 3.55
CA GLN A 274 3.34 1.64 4.75
C GLN A 274 3.13 3.15 4.71
N PHE A 275 3.34 3.76 3.55
CA PHE A 275 3.19 5.20 3.37
C PHE A 275 1.72 5.62 3.44
N LEU A 276 0.81 4.87 2.83
CA LEU A 276 -0.63 5.14 2.95
C LEU A 276 -1.12 4.96 4.39
N SER A 277 -0.61 3.95 5.09
CA SER A 277 -0.92 3.72 6.51
C SER A 277 -0.47 4.91 7.38
N SER A 278 0.74 5.43 7.17
CA SER A 278 1.24 6.57 7.97
C SER A 278 0.56 7.90 7.64
N GLN A 279 0.04 8.06 6.43
CA GLN A 279 -0.74 9.25 6.04
C GLN A 279 -2.21 9.18 6.47
N SER A 280 -2.69 8.02 6.93
CA SER A 280 -4.07 7.82 7.39
C SER A 280 -4.31 8.18 8.86
N GLU A 281 -3.30 8.75 9.54
CA GLU A 281 -3.41 9.21 10.92
C GLU A 281 -4.26 10.49 11.04
N ILE A 282 -5.22 10.45 11.96
CA ILE A 282 -6.02 11.60 12.36
C ILE A 282 -5.24 12.35 13.44
N VAL A 283 -4.90 13.60 13.18
CA VAL A 283 -4.11 14.47 14.06
C VAL A 283 -5.04 15.48 14.74
N TYR A 284 -4.82 15.69 16.03
CA TYR A 284 -5.53 16.70 16.81
C TYR A 284 -4.84 18.07 16.64
N GLN A 285 -5.57 19.09 16.15
CA GLN A 285 -5.12 20.49 16.15
C GLN A 285 -6.16 21.37 16.86
N GLY A 286 -5.86 21.76 18.10
CA GLY A 286 -6.83 22.49 18.94
C GLY A 286 -7.98 21.58 19.35
N ASP A 287 -9.22 22.03 19.20
CA ASP A 287 -10.43 21.21 19.42
C ASP A 287 -10.90 20.48 18.14
N ALA A 288 -10.14 20.54 17.05
CA ALA A 288 -10.47 19.93 15.77
C ALA A 288 -9.61 18.70 15.46
N LEU A 289 -10.26 17.63 14.98
CA LEU A 289 -9.63 16.46 14.37
C LEU A 289 -9.38 16.75 12.87
N LEU A 290 -8.13 16.70 12.42
CA LEU A 290 -7.76 16.87 11.01
C LEU A 290 -7.01 15.64 10.51
N LEU A 291 -7.16 15.28 9.24
CA LEU A 291 -6.19 14.41 8.58
C LEU A 291 -4.84 15.12 8.54
N ALA A 292 -3.75 14.40 8.80
CA ALA A 292 -2.39 14.94 8.66
C ALA A 292 -2.15 15.60 7.28
N ASN A 293 -2.86 15.15 6.24
CA ASN A 293 -2.77 15.70 4.89
C ASN A 293 -4.14 15.64 4.16
N PRO A 294 -4.79 16.77 3.83
CA PRO A 294 -6.13 16.80 3.23
C PRO A 294 -6.16 16.51 1.71
N ILE A 295 -5.08 15.98 1.13
CA ILE A 295 -4.88 16.00 -0.33
C ILE A 295 -5.32 14.68 -0.98
N VAL A 296 -6.16 14.81 -2.02
CA VAL A 296 -6.63 13.79 -2.99
C VAL A 296 -5.48 13.11 -3.79
N LYS A 297 -4.23 13.43 -3.47
CA LYS A 297 -3.02 13.02 -4.16
C LYS A 297 -1.92 12.77 -3.13
N LEU A 298 -1.37 11.55 -3.06
CA LEU A 298 -0.27 11.27 -2.13
C LEU A 298 1.02 11.93 -2.63
N PRO A 299 1.79 12.62 -1.76
CA PRO A 299 3.07 13.19 -2.15
C PRO A 299 4.07 12.08 -2.53
N CYS A 300 4.95 12.36 -3.48
CA CYS A 300 6.05 11.46 -3.79
C CYS A 300 7.00 11.38 -2.57
N PRO A 301 7.40 10.17 -2.13
CA PRO A 301 8.28 10.02 -0.97
C PRO A 301 9.76 10.36 -1.26
N PHE A 302 10.10 10.74 -2.51
CA PHE A 302 11.46 11.16 -2.86
C PHE A 302 11.71 12.60 -2.38
N GLU A 303 12.84 12.80 -1.68
CA GLU A 303 13.22 14.09 -1.12
C GLU A 303 13.37 15.16 -2.21
N GLY A 304 12.68 16.30 -2.04
CA GLY A 304 12.67 17.40 -3.02
C GLY A 304 11.75 17.19 -4.23
N CYS A 305 10.95 16.12 -4.29
CA CYS A 305 9.96 15.93 -5.34
C CYS A 305 8.60 16.53 -4.98
N GLU A 306 8.16 17.55 -5.72
CA GLU A 306 6.83 18.18 -5.53
C GLU A 306 5.69 17.45 -6.28
N SER A 307 6.01 16.34 -6.96
CA SER A 307 5.02 15.54 -7.69
C SER A 307 4.23 14.62 -6.77
N SER A 308 3.14 14.07 -7.30
CA SER A 308 2.22 13.21 -6.53
C SER A 308 1.97 11.86 -7.21
N ILE A 309 1.51 10.89 -6.42
CA ILE A 309 1.10 9.56 -6.85
C ILE A 309 -0.44 9.56 -6.99
N ALA A 310 -0.92 9.07 -8.13
CA ALA A 310 -2.35 8.99 -8.39
C ALA A 310 -2.98 7.85 -7.56
N ILE A 311 -4.00 8.17 -6.75
CA ILE A 311 -4.69 7.20 -5.88
C ILE A 311 -5.24 6.02 -6.70
N LYS A 312 -5.81 6.26 -7.88
CA LYS A 312 -6.35 5.21 -8.76
C LYS A 312 -5.33 4.11 -9.13
N GLU A 313 -4.05 4.47 -9.25
CA GLU A 313 -2.98 3.51 -9.55
C GLU A 313 -2.48 2.85 -8.28
N LEU A 314 -2.51 3.58 -7.16
CA LEU A 314 -2.18 3.06 -5.83
C LEU A 314 -3.09 1.90 -5.41
N VAL A 315 -4.41 2.01 -5.65
CA VAL A 315 -5.40 0.98 -5.27
C VAL A 315 -5.06 -0.41 -5.83
N LYS A 316 -4.38 -0.50 -6.97
CA LYS A 316 -4.01 -1.78 -7.59
C LYS A 316 -2.88 -2.51 -6.86
N HIS A 317 -2.16 -1.83 -5.97
CA HIS A 317 -0.91 -2.30 -5.38
C HIS A 317 -0.88 -2.23 -3.85
N VAL A 318 -1.95 -1.71 -3.22
CA VAL A 318 -2.10 -1.67 -1.76
C VAL A 318 -3.05 -2.76 -1.27
N SER A 319 -2.88 -3.20 -0.03
CA SER A 319 -3.76 -4.20 0.57
C SER A 319 -5.17 -3.66 0.82
N GLU A 320 -6.17 -4.53 0.65
CA GLU A 320 -7.60 -4.18 0.80
C GLU A 320 -7.92 -3.61 2.19
N ASN A 321 -7.28 -4.14 3.23
CA ASN A 321 -7.43 -3.64 4.60
C ASN A 321 -6.89 -2.20 4.75
N VAL A 322 -5.70 -1.91 4.22
CA VAL A 322 -5.10 -0.56 4.28
C VAL A 322 -5.93 0.43 3.49
N TYR A 323 -6.42 0.03 2.31
CA TYR A 323 -7.29 0.87 1.49
C TYR A 323 -8.61 1.19 2.19
N THR A 324 -9.26 0.18 2.79
CA THR A 324 -10.52 0.34 3.51
C THR A 324 -10.35 1.28 4.70
N ASN A 325 -9.27 1.12 5.48
CA ASN A 325 -8.96 2.00 6.59
C ASN A 325 -8.72 3.44 6.14
N PHE A 326 -7.98 3.64 5.05
CA PHE A 326 -7.77 4.97 4.48
C PHE A 326 -9.10 5.63 4.04
N VAL A 327 -9.96 4.90 3.33
CA VAL A 327 -11.27 5.41 2.89
C VAL A 327 -12.14 5.77 4.08
N ASN A 328 -12.19 4.92 5.11
CA ASN A 328 -12.93 5.19 6.33
C ASN A 328 -12.39 6.44 7.06
N SER A 329 -11.06 6.57 7.21
CA SER A 329 -10.44 7.76 7.81
C SER A 329 -10.76 9.04 7.03
N VAL A 330 -10.76 8.98 5.69
CA VAL A 330 -11.14 10.12 4.83
C VAL A 330 -12.61 10.48 4.99
N GLN A 331 -13.48 9.48 5.01
CA GLN A 331 -14.91 9.68 5.19
C GLN A 331 -15.22 10.30 6.55
N SER A 332 -14.68 9.76 7.63
CA SER A 332 -14.87 10.30 8.99
C SER A 332 -14.34 11.73 9.12
N ALA A 333 -13.20 12.05 8.51
CA ALA A 333 -12.66 13.41 8.52
C ALA A 333 -13.52 14.41 7.71
N MET A 334 -14.10 13.97 6.59
CA MET A 334 -15.05 14.79 5.82
C MET A 334 -16.34 15.04 6.60
N GLU A 335 -16.92 14.01 7.21
CA GLU A 335 -18.13 14.10 8.03
C GLU A 335 -17.92 15.09 9.20
N LEU A 336 -16.79 14.99 9.91
CA LEU A 336 -16.44 15.90 11.00
C LEU A 336 -16.21 17.35 10.52
N SER A 337 -15.57 17.55 9.36
CA SER A 337 -15.39 18.88 8.78
C SER A 337 -16.71 19.54 8.41
N ILE A 338 -17.68 18.75 7.92
CA ILE A 338 -19.03 19.23 7.64
C ILE A 338 -19.74 19.57 8.95
N HIS A 339 -19.65 18.70 9.98
CA HIS A 339 -20.24 18.95 11.29
C HIS A 339 -19.73 20.27 11.91
N HIS A 340 -18.42 20.49 11.90
CA HIS A 340 -17.84 21.72 12.45
C HIS A 340 -18.26 22.98 11.68
N LYS A 341 -18.35 22.90 10.34
CA LYS A 341 -18.88 24.02 9.52
C LYS A 341 -20.35 24.30 9.83
N LEU A 342 -21.15 23.25 10.05
CA LEU A 342 -22.55 23.38 10.43
C LEU A 342 -22.71 23.97 11.83
N GLU A 343 -21.86 23.59 12.79
CA GLU A 343 -21.83 24.19 14.13
C GLU A 343 -21.51 25.68 14.09
N LEU A 344 -20.47 26.09 13.34
CA LEU A 344 -20.14 27.51 13.17
C LEU A 344 -21.28 28.30 12.52
N GLN A 345 -21.93 27.72 11.50
CA GLN A 345 -23.11 28.33 10.89
C GLN A 345 -24.31 28.39 11.83
N PHE A 346 -24.47 27.39 12.70
CA PHE A 346 -25.51 27.34 13.71
C PHE A 346 -25.29 28.37 14.82
N GLU A 347 -24.05 28.54 15.29
CA GLU A 347 -23.67 29.58 16.25
C GLU A 347 -23.90 30.98 15.69
N ASP A 348 -23.52 31.22 14.43
CA ASP A 348 -23.72 32.51 13.76
C ASP A 348 -25.22 32.82 13.58
N ARG A 349 -26.01 31.83 13.12
CA ARG A 349 -27.48 31.96 13.08
C ARG A 349 -28.10 32.14 14.47
N SER A 350 -27.60 31.45 15.50
CA SER A 350 -28.11 31.60 16.87
C SER A 350 -27.84 33.00 17.40
N LYS A 351 -26.69 33.58 17.06
CA LYS A 351 -26.32 34.95 17.42
C LYS A 351 -27.21 35.97 16.69
N GLU A 352 -27.40 35.82 15.38
CA GLU A 352 -28.35 36.67 14.63
C GLU A 352 -29.78 36.56 15.18
N LEU A 353 -30.23 35.35 15.54
CA LEU A 353 -31.56 35.14 16.09
C LEU A 353 -31.69 35.78 17.49
N ARG A 354 -30.66 35.70 18.34
CA ARG A 354 -30.64 36.40 19.64
C ARG A 354 -30.67 37.91 19.45
N GLU A 355 -29.95 38.45 18.47
CA GLU A 355 -29.99 39.89 18.15
C GLU A 355 -31.38 40.32 17.65
N LYS A 356 -32.05 39.50 16.85
CA LYS A 356 -33.45 39.73 16.40
C LYS A 356 -34.45 39.64 17.55
N ILE A 357 -34.36 38.62 18.40
CA ILE A 357 -35.23 38.45 19.58
C ILE A 357 -35.09 39.65 20.52
N VAL A 358 -33.85 40.15 20.74
CA VAL A 358 -33.61 41.36 21.54
C VAL A 358 -34.24 42.61 20.91
N GLN A 359 -34.29 42.71 19.57
CA GLN A 359 -35.03 43.78 18.89
C GLN A 359 -36.56 43.64 19.00
N GLU A 360 -37.08 42.41 19.02
CA GLU A 360 -38.52 42.11 19.02
C GLU A 360 -39.17 42.10 20.41
N MET A 361 -38.41 41.81 21.47
CA MET A 361 -38.89 41.85 22.87
C MET A 361 -39.34 43.26 23.34
N LEU A 362 -39.24 44.29 22.49
CA LEU A 362 -39.67 45.66 22.77
C LEU A 362 -41.02 46.06 22.12
N ILE A 363 -41.69 45.17 21.37
CA ILE A 363 -42.89 45.55 20.61
C ILE A 363 -44.04 44.56 20.84
N ASP A 364 -45.03 44.98 21.65
CA ASP A 364 -46.29 44.26 21.85
C ASP A 364 -47.24 44.49 20.65
N SER A 365 -46.97 43.82 19.53
CA SER A 365 -47.75 43.89 18.30
C SER A 365 -48.21 42.50 17.84
N LEU A 366 -49.34 42.45 17.13
CA LEU A 366 -49.87 41.21 16.54
C LEU A 366 -48.86 40.50 15.62
N GLU A 367 -48.00 41.27 14.93
CA GLU A 367 -46.94 40.75 14.06
C GLU A 367 -45.85 40.03 14.87
N ALA A 368 -45.44 40.60 16.01
CA ALA A 368 -44.51 39.97 16.92
C ALA A 368 -45.12 38.70 17.54
N GLN A 369 -46.39 38.72 17.94
CA GLN A 369 -47.10 37.53 18.45
C GLN A 369 -47.19 36.42 17.38
N ALA A 370 -47.44 36.79 16.12
CA ALA A 370 -47.47 35.83 15.01
C ALA A 370 -46.09 35.23 14.73
N HIS A 371 -45.02 36.02 14.84
CA HIS A 371 -43.65 35.52 14.69
C HIS A 371 -43.25 34.57 15.83
N HIS A 372 -43.61 34.88 17.09
CA HIS A 372 -43.39 33.97 18.21
C HIS A 372 -44.15 32.64 18.04
N ALA A 373 -45.40 32.70 17.56
CA ALA A 373 -46.19 31.50 17.27
C ALA A 373 -45.61 30.67 16.12
N GLU A 374 -45.07 31.32 15.08
CA GLU A 374 -44.33 30.66 13.99
C GLU A 374 -43.08 29.93 14.53
N LEU A 375 -42.25 30.61 15.33
CA LEU A 375 -41.07 30.00 15.95
C LEU A 375 -41.45 28.83 16.85
N HIS A 376 -42.52 28.96 17.64
CA HIS A 376 -43.02 27.85 18.47
C HIS A 376 -43.35 26.61 17.64
N VAL A 377 -44.03 26.79 16.49
CA VAL A 377 -44.36 25.69 15.58
C VAL A 377 -43.11 25.05 15.00
N ILE A 378 -42.15 25.85 14.52
CA ILE A 378 -40.91 25.34 13.93
C ILE A 378 -40.12 24.54 14.98
N GLU A 379 -39.95 25.09 16.18
CA GLU A 379 -39.11 24.49 17.21
C GLU A 379 -39.74 23.30 17.92
N ASN A 380 -41.06 23.33 18.16
CA ASN A 380 -41.74 22.35 19.03
C ASN A 380 -42.65 21.38 18.27
N ILE A 381 -43.03 21.71 17.04
CA ILE A 381 -43.93 20.87 16.22
C ILE A 381 -43.19 20.27 15.04
N PHE A 382 -42.41 21.04 14.28
CA PHE A 382 -41.70 20.52 13.11
C PHE A 382 -40.49 19.66 13.48
N ASN A 383 -39.73 20.08 14.49
CA ASN A 383 -38.63 19.27 14.98
C ASN A 383 -39.13 17.99 15.67
N THR A 384 -38.52 16.86 15.31
CA THR A 384 -38.78 15.61 16.03
C THR A 384 -37.96 15.63 17.31
N CYS A 385 -38.63 15.81 18.45
CA CYS A 385 -38.00 15.90 19.75
C CYS A 385 -38.36 14.70 20.63
N CYS A 386 -37.46 14.36 21.55
CA CYS A 386 -37.71 13.42 22.62
C CYS A 386 -38.88 13.91 23.49
N PRO A 387 -39.94 13.09 23.71
CA PRO A 387 -41.08 13.48 24.53
C PRO A 387 -40.72 13.65 26.02
N ARG A 388 -39.60 13.05 26.47
CA ARG A 388 -39.15 13.11 27.86
C ARG A 388 -38.32 14.36 28.19
N CYS A 389 -37.42 14.78 27.29
CA CYS A 389 -36.45 15.84 27.59
C CYS A 389 -36.34 16.95 26.53
N GLY A 390 -37.10 16.86 25.43
CA GLY A 390 -37.12 17.87 24.37
C GLY A 390 -35.91 17.89 23.43
N GLN A 391 -34.93 16.99 23.60
CA GLN A 391 -33.77 16.88 22.71
C GLN A 391 -34.21 16.50 21.28
N VAL A 392 -33.73 17.24 20.27
CA VAL A 392 -33.96 16.94 18.84
C VAL A 392 -33.21 15.66 18.46
N PHE A 393 -33.84 14.80 17.67
CA PHE A 393 -33.18 13.64 17.07
C PHE A 393 -32.39 14.08 15.84
N CYS A 394 -31.07 13.90 15.88
CA CYS A 394 -30.18 14.33 14.79
C CYS A 394 -29.90 13.20 13.78
N ASP A 395 -29.98 11.94 14.19
CA ASP A 395 -29.51 10.80 13.38
C ASP A 395 -30.56 9.67 13.34
N PHE A 396 -30.87 9.19 12.13
CA PHE A 396 -31.74 8.03 11.92
C PHE A 396 -30.96 6.91 11.23
N ASP A 397 -30.68 5.84 11.96
CA ASP A 397 -29.88 4.69 11.50
C ASP A 397 -30.74 3.54 10.93
N GLY A 398 -31.96 3.83 10.47
CA GLY A 398 -32.89 2.81 9.94
C GLY A 398 -33.75 2.11 10.99
N CYS A 399 -33.41 2.20 12.27
CA CYS A 399 -34.16 1.59 13.37
C CYS A 399 -35.30 2.51 13.86
N PHE A 400 -36.51 1.99 13.96
CA PHE A 400 -37.65 2.72 14.51
C PHE A 400 -37.75 2.64 16.04
N ALA A 401 -36.85 1.93 16.72
CA ALA A 401 -36.67 2.06 18.16
C ALA A 401 -35.62 3.15 18.43
N LEU A 402 -36.06 4.40 18.44
CA LEU A 402 -35.18 5.55 18.61
C LEU A 402 -34.64 5.59 20.04
N GLU A 403 -33.41 6.03 20.23
CA GLU A 403 -32.85 6.32 21.54
C GLU A 403 -32.53 7.81 21.66
N CYS A 404 -32.97 8.45 22.75
CA CYS A 404 -32.61 9.83 23.00
C CYS A 404 -31.15 9.94 23.49
N SER A 405 -30.31 10.66 22.77
CA SER A 405 -28.90 10.90 23.14
C SER A 405 -28.68 11.61 24.48
N ARG A 406 -29.70 12.33 25.00
CA ARG A 406 -29.62 13.05 26.27
C ARG A 406 -30.09 12.23 27.47
N CYS A 407 -31.24 11.57 27.35
CA CYS A 407 -31.89 10.91 28.49
C CYS A 407 -32.01 9.39 28.34
N HIS A 408 -31.47 8.83 27.26
CA HIS A 408 -31.47 7.40 26.92
C HIS A 408 -32.86 6.75 26.93
N ALA A 409 -33.91 7.55 26.74
CA ALA A 409 -35.27 7.04 26.60
C ALA A 409 -35.44 6.38 25.23
N GLY A 410 -35.91 5.15 25.22
CA GLY A 410 -36.35 4.43 24.04
C GLY A 410 -37.70 4.96 23.58
N ILE A 411 -37.79 5.40 22.33
CA ILE A 411 -38.97 6.08 21.78
C ILE A 411 -39.39 5.37 20.50
N CYS A 412 -40.68 5.10 20.36
CA CYS A 412 -41.20 4.47 19.14
C CYS A 412 -41.23 5.46 17.97
N GLY A 413 -40.54 5.17 16.87
CA GLY A 413 -40.50 6.00 15.66
C GLY A 413 -41.86 6.12 14.95
N TRP A 414 -42.76 5.15 15.14
CA TRP A 414 -44.11 5.17 14.56
C TRP A 414 -45.06 6.14 15.29
N CYS A 415 -45.07 6.16 16.63
CA CYS A 415 -46.03 6.95 17.42
C CYS A 415 -45.43 8.01 18.35
N LEU A 416 -44.10 8.01 18.54
CA LEU A 416 -43.35 8.77 19.56
C LEU A 416 -43.74 8.49 21.01
N GLU A 417 -44.27 7.32 21.30
CA GLU A 417 -44.49 6.92 22.69
C GLU A 417 -43.15 6.70 23.39
N ASP A 418 -43.04 7.20 24.63
CA ASP A 418 -41.91 6.93 25.51
C ASP A 418 -42.05 5.50 26.04
N CYS A 419 -41.12 4.63 25.65
CA CYS A 419 -41.11 3.21 25.99
C CYS A 419 -40.11 2.88 27.11
N GLY A 420 -39.65 3.87 27.89
CA GLY A 420 -38.67 3.62 28.94
C GLY A 420 -37.26 3.49 28.36
N SER A 421 -36.59 2.37 28.59
CA SER A 421 -35.21 2.13 28.13
C SER A 421 -35.13 1.38 26.79
N ASN A 422 -36.24 0.81 26.31
CA ASN A 422 -36.25 0.03 25.07
C ASN A 422 -37.60 0.13 24.35
N ALA A 423 -37.58 0.60 23.11
CA ALA A 423 -38.78 0.74 22.29
C ALA A 423 -39.06 -0.43 21.34
N HIS A 424 -38.19 -1.43 21.23
CA HIS A 424 -38.30 -2.50 20.22
C HIS A 424 -39.62 -3.29 20.33
N ASP A 425 -40.02 -3.69 21.54
CA ASP A 425 -41.27 -4.43 21.76
C ASP A 425 -42.51 -3.62 21.35
N HIS A 426 -42.50 -2.33 21.66
CA HIS A 426 -43.58 -1.44 21.24
C HIS A 426 -43.55 -1.21 19.73
N VAL A 427 -42.38 -1.01 19.11
CA VAL A 427 -42.25 -0.78 17.66
C VAL A 427 -42.82 -1.96 16.86
N ILE A 428 -42.53 -3.18 17.29
CA ILE A 428 -43.04 -4.41 16.66
C ILE A 428 -44.57 -4.50 16.76
N SER A 429 -45.12 -4.17 17.94
CA SER A 429 -46.56 -4.25 18.22
C SER A 429 -47.33 -2.97 17.88
N CYS A 430 -46.65 -1.92 17.42
CA CYS A 430 -47.25 -0.60 17.22
C CYS A 430 -48.38 -0.67 16.19
N LYS A 431 -49.54 -0.10 16.53
CA LYS A 431 -50.71 -0.08 15.64
C LYS A 431 -50.46 0.60 14.28
N PHE A 432 -49.42 1.42 14.19
CA PHE A 432 -49.04 2.15 12.98
C PHE A 432 -47.90 1.49 12.20
N ASN A 433 -47.30 0.41 12.72
CA ASN A 433 -46.26 -0.34 12.00
C ASN A 433 -46.92 -1.20 10.90
N ALA A 434 -46.70 -0.84 9.64
CA ALA A 434 -47.19 -1.59 8.48
C ALA A 434 -46.58 -3.00 8.38
N TYR A 435 -45.42 -3.22 8.99
CA TYR A 435 -44.70 -4.50 9.02
C TYR A 435 -44.86 -5.27 10.34
N ARG A 436 -45.83 -4.90 11.19
CA ARG A 436 -46.08 -5.57 12.48
C ARG A 436 -46.24 -7.10 12.37
N HIS A 437 -46.73 -7.59 11.23
CA HIS A 437 -46.90 -9.02 10.96
C HIS A 437 -45.59 -9.77 10.70
N PHE A 438 -44.52 -9.05 10.32
CA PHE A 438 -43.18 -9.58 10.09
C PHE A 438 -42.25 -9.38 11.29
N GLN A 439 -42.75 -8.82 12.40
CA GLN A 439 -41.98 -8.51 13.60
C GLN A 439 -40.73 -7.63 13.33
N MET A 440 -40.82 -6.76 12.33
CA MET A 440 -39.71 -5.89 11.93
C MET A 440 -39.76 -4.56 12.69
N PHE A 441 -38.59 -4.13 13.16
CA PHE A 441 -38.34 -2.83 13.80
C PHE A 441 -37.52 -1.87 12.93
N PHE A 442 -37.10 -2.32 11.75
CA PHE A 442 -36.54 -1.48 10.69
C PHE A 442 -37.60 -1.18 9.64
N ALA A 443 -37.60 0.03 9.10
CA ALA A 443 -38.40 0.37 7.92
C ALA A 443 -37.70 1.48 7.09
N PRO A 444 -38.05 1.60 5.80
CA PRO A 444 -37.56 2.68 4.94
C PRO A 444 -37.83 4.10 5.50
N PHE A 445 -36.93 5.05 5.20
CA PHE A 445 -36.98 6.43 5.73
C PHE A 445 -38.24 7.21 5.31
N ASP A 446 -38.77 6.96 4.11
CA ASP A 446 -40.02 7.55 3.64
C ASP A 446 -41.21 7.17 4.55
N MET A 447 -41.24 5.95 5.07
CA MET A 447 -42.26 5.53 6.04
C MET A 447 -42.07 6.19 7.41
N PHE A 448 -40.82 6.49 7.78
CA PHE A 448 -40.51 7.24 9.00
C PHE A 448 -41.04 8.67 8.87
N GLU A 449 -40.70 9.35 7.78
CA GLU A 449 -41.21 10.68 7.44
C GLU A 449 -42.75 10.73 7.41
N GLN A 450 -43.41 9.75 6.78
CA GLN A 450 -44.88 9.69 6.75
C GLN A 450 -45.49 9.58 8.15
N ALA A 451 -44.91 8.75 9.02
CA ALA A 451 -45.35 8.63 10.41
C ALA A 451 -45.13 9.93 11.20
N ARG A 452 -44.01 10.62 10.96
CA ARG A 452 -43.72 11.93 11.56
C ARG A 452 -44.69 13.00 11.08
N ASN A 453 -44.95 13.07 9.79
CA ASN A 453 -45.87 14.04 9.19
C ASN A 453 -47.29 13.88 9.73
N ARG A 454 -47.78 12.65 9.93
CA ARG A 454 -49.07 12.42 10.58
C ARG A 454 -49.15 13.04 11.99
N SER A 455 -48.11 12.85 12.81
CA SER A 455 -48.06 13.40 14.17
C SER A 455 -47.93 14.94 14.17
N ARG A 456 -47.15 15.51 13.24
CA ARG A 456 -46.99 16.95 13.05
C ARG A 456 -48.32 17.62 12.69
N VAL A 457 -49.09 17.03 11.77
CA VAL A 457 -50.40 17.55 11.34
C VAL A 457 -51.36 17.65 12.52
N GLU A 458 -51.46 16.61 13.34
CA GLU A 458 -52.37 16.60 14.48
C GLU A 458 -51.99 17.67 15.52
N LYS A 459 -50.70 17.73 15.89
CA LYS A 459 -50.20 18.75 16.82
C LYS A 459 -50.41 20.16 16.29
N LEU A 460 -50.17 20.36 14.99
CA LEU A 460 -50.32 21.66 14.36
C LEU A 460 -51.79 22.08 14.31
N LYS A 461 -52.72 21.17 14.00
CA LYS A 461 -54.16 21.45 14.06
C LYS A 461 -54.61 21.87 15.46
N VAL A 462 -54.17 21.13 16.49
CA VAL A 462 -54.49 21.46 17.89
C VAL A 462 -53.94 22.85 18.25
N TYR A 463 -52.68 23.14 17.90
CA TYR A 463 -52.06 24.42 18.18
C TYR A 463 -52.74 25.57 17.43
N MET A 464 -52.95 25.45 16.12
CA MET A 464 -53.60 26.47 15.30
C MET A 464 -55.01 26.76 15.82
N ASN A 465 -55.77 25.74 16.21
CA ASN A 465 -57.10 25.90 16.80
C ASN A 465 -57.11 26.60 18.16
N SER A 466 -56.00 26.63 18.88
CA SER A 466 -55.86 27.35 20.16
C SER A 466 -55.64 28.86 19.98
N LEU A 467 -55.19 29.30 18.81
CA LEU A 467 -54.93 30.70 18.51
C LEU A 467 -56.22 31.47 18.21
N GLU A 468 -56.28 32.76 18.55
CA GLU A 468 -57.38 33.65 18.15
C GLU A 468 -57.43 33.84 16.63
N SER A 469 -58.61 34.18 16.08
CA SER A 469 -58.87 34.17 14.63
C SER A 469 -57.91 35.05 13.81
N GLU A 470 -57.60 36.26 14.30
CA GLU A 470 -56.72 37.19 13.58
C GLU A 470 -55.26 36.72 13.60
N LEU A 471 -54.79 36.27 14.77
CA LEU A 471 -53.46 35.71 14.95
C LEU A 471 -53.27 34.42 14.13
N ARG A 472 -54.27 33.54 14.14
CA ARG A 472 -54.27 32.28 13.37
C ARG A 472 -54.11 32.52 11.88
N SER A 473 -54.81 33.51 11.32
CA SER A 473 -54.70 33.88 9.90
C SER A 473 -53.29 34.35 9.54
N LEU A 474 -52.69 35.18 10.39
CA LEU A 474 -51.35 35.71 10.17
C LEU A 474 -50.27 34.64 10.32
N VAL A 475 -50.37 33.79 11.35
CA VAL A 475 -49.49 32.62 11.56
C VAL A 475 -49.64 31.63 10.40
N GLY A 476 -50.86 31.36 9.93
CA GLY A 476 -51.11 30.50 8.79
C GLY A 476 -50.43 30.99 7.50
N LYS A 477 -50.42 32.31 7.26
CA LYS A 477 -49.68 32.91 6.12
C LYS A 477 -48.17 32.72 6.25
N LYS A 478 -47.62 32.91 7.45
CA LYS A 478 -46.19 32.75 7.74
C LYS A 478 -45.74 31.28 7.63
N LEU A 479 -46.57 30.33 8.08
CA LEU A 479 -46.26 28.90 8.04
C LEU A 479 -46.39 28.24 6.66
N ARG A 480 -47.17 28.84 5.74
CA ARG A 480 -47.44 28.24 4.42
C ARG A 480 -46.16 27.86 3.63
N PRO A 481 -45.14 28.73 3.48
CA PRO A 481 -43.91 28.35 2.78
C PRO A 481 -43.16 27.18 3.44
N HIS A 482 -43.20 27.09 4.77
CA HIS A 482 -42.57 25.98 5.50
C HIS A 482 -43.30 24.65 5.27
N LEU A 483 -44.64 24.67 5.27
CA LEU A 483 -45.45 23.48 5.00
C LEU A 483 -45.27 22.98 3.55
N GLU A 484 -45.16 23.90 2.59
CA GLU A 484 -44.87 23.56 1.19
C GLU A 484 -43.47 22.94 1.03
N GLN A 485 -42.44 23.45 1.72
CA GLN A 485 -41.09 22.86 1.72
C GLN A 485 -41.03 21.47 2.34
N MET A 486 -41.92 21.16 3.29
CA MET A 486 -42.03 19.84 3.93
C MET A 486 -42.87 18.83 3.10
N ASN A 487 -43.25 19.17 1.86
CA ASN A 487 -44.04 18.32 0.95
C ASN A 487 -45.39 17.86 1.54
N PHE A 488 -46.06 18.68 2.36
CA PHE A 488 -47.45 18.39 2.74
C PHE A 488 -48.39 18.55 1.53
N GLU A 489 -49.37 17.66 1.39
CA GLU A 489 -50.41 17.79 0.35
C GLU A 489 -51.20 19.09 0.53
N ILE A 490 -51.60 19.72 -0.58
CA ILE A 490 -52.33 21.01 -0.57
C ILE A 490 -53.59 20.94 0.29
N ASP A 491 -54.36 19.85 0.20
CA ASP A 491 -55.56 19.65 1.03
C ASP A 491 -55.24 19.55 2.52
N THR A 492 -54.08 18.98 2.86
CA THR A 492 -53.58 18.92 4.24
C THR A 492 -53.18 20.31 4.74
N ILE A 493 -52.50 21.10 3.91
CA ILE A 493 -52.12 22.48 4.23
C ILE A 493 -53.37 23.32 4.48
N VAL A 494 -54.35 23.28 3.57
CA VAL A 494 -55.63 23.99 3.70
C VAL A 494 -56.39 23.56 4.97
N SER A 495 -56.40 22.26 5.28
CA SER A 495 -57.02 21.75 6.50
C SER A 495 -56.34 22.22 7.80
N ILE A 496 -55.08 22.66 7.76
CA ILE A 496 -54.31 23.07 8.93
C ILE A 496 -54.41 24.58 9.18
N ILE A 497 -54.26 25.38 8.13
CA ILE A 497 -54.16 26.84 8.25
C ILE A 497 -55.49 27.57 8.06
N GLY A 498 -56.53 26.86 7.59
CA GLY A 498 -57.78 27.47 7.14
C GLY A 498 -57.60 28.27 5.86
#